data_AF-A0A959UNB0-F1
#
_entry.id   AF-A0A959UNB0-F1
#
_cell.length_a   1.000
_cell.length_b   1.000
_cell.length_c   1.000
_cell.angle_alpha   90.00
_cell.angle_beta   90.00
_cell.angle_gamma   90.00
#
_symmetry.space_group_name_H-M   'P 1'
#
loop_
_entity.id
_entity.type
_entity.pdbx_description
1 polymer ?
#
loop_
_entity_poly.entity_id
_entity_poly.type
_entity_poly.pdbx_seq_one_letter_code
_entity_poly.pdbx_strand_id
1 'polypeptide(L)' 'MLTKEKIRKTIETLPDEVTVDEVIDKIILLDKIEQGLKDIEEGNLYSTKEIEDKLLND' A
#
# COMPACT_ATOMS: atom_id res chain seq x y z
N MET A 1 -5.11 7.23 -4.90
CA MET A 1 -5.29 7.98 -3.63
C MET A 1 -6.38 7.29 -2.83
N LEU A 2 -6.13 7.05 -1.54
CA LEU A 2 -7.10 6.39 -0.66
C LEU A 2 -8.38 7.22 -0.53
N THR A 3 -9.54 6.59 -0.70
CA THR A 3 -10.85 7.24 -0.56
C THR A 3 -11.70 6.54 0.47
N LYS A 4 -12.63 7.28 1.07
CA LYS A 4 -13.63 6.73 2.00
C LYS A 4 -14.41 5.56 1.40
N GLU A 5 -14.73 5.63 0.11
CA GLU A 5 -15.44 4.55 -0.58
C GLU A 5 -14.61 3.28 -0.67
N LYS A 6 -13.32 3.39 -1.02
CA LYS A 6 -12.40 2.24 -1.06
C LYS A 6 -12.21 1.63 0.33
N ILE A 7 -12.06 2.46 1.37
CA ILE A 7 -12.01 2.00 2.77
C ILE A 7 -13.26 1.19 3.12
N ARG A 8 -14.46 1.72 2.82
CA ARG A 8 -15.72 1.04 3.11
C ARG A 8 -15.79 -0.33 2.42
N LYS A 9 -15.46 -0.38 1.12
CA LYS A 9 -15.40 -1.63 0.34
C LYS A 9 -14.42 -2.63 0.92
N THR A 10 -13.25 -2.19 1.41
CA THR A 10 -12.28 -3.07 2.07
C THR A 10 -12.82 -3.62 3.38
N ILE A 11 -13.46 -2.79 4.21
CA ILE A 11 -14.07 -3.25 5.46
C ILE A 11 -15.20 -4.26 5.19
N GLU A 12 -16.00 -4.04 4.14
CA GLU A 12 -17.05 -4.99 3.70
C GLU A 12 -16.50 -6.37 3.29
N THR A 13 -15.19 -6.51 3.03
CA THR A 13 -14.55 -7.81 2.70
C THR A 13 -13.91 -8.51 3.90
N LEU A 14 -13.88 -7.87 5.06
CA LEU A 14 -13.31 -8.47 6.27
C LEU A 14 -14.26 -9.51 6.88
N PRO A 15 -13.74 -10.50 7.62
CA PRO A 15 -14.57 -11.43 8.40
C PRO A 15 -15.45 -10.69 9.42
N ASP A 16 -16.52 -11.36 9.87
CA ASP A 16 -17.43 -10.81 10.89
C ASP A 16 -16.72 -10.51 12.22
N GLU A 17 -15.72 -11.33 12.57
CA GLU A 17 -14.84 -11.12 13.72
C GLU A 17 -13.47 -10.63 13.25
N VAL A 18 -13.12 -9.41 13.64
CA VAL A 18 -11.80 -8.81 13.43
C VAL A 18 -11.40 -7.97 14.64
N THR A 19 -10.10 -7.82 14.83
CA THR A 19 -9.53 -6.86 15.76
C THR A 19 -9.38 -5.48 15.10
N VAL A 20 -9.26 -4.44 15.93
CA VAL A 20 -8.99 -3.08 15.45
C VAL A 20 -7.66 -3.02 14.69
N ASP A 21 -6.64 -3.73 15.19
CA ASP A 21 -5.32 -3.76 14.57
C ASP A 21 -5.37 -4.34 13.15
N GLU A 22 -6.13 -5.41 12.93
CA GLU A 22 -6.30 -6.00 11.60
C GLU A 22 -7.01 -5.05 10.61
N VAL A 23 -7.98 -4.28 11.09
CA VAL A 23 -8.66 -3.26 10.27
C VAL A 23 -7.67 -2.17 9.87
N ILE A 24 -6.87 -1.67 10.83
CA ILE A 24 -5.84 -0.65 10.59
C ILE A 24 -4.81 -1.16 9.58
N ASP A 25 -4.31 -2.38 9.76
CA ASP A 25 -3.33 -2.99 8.86
C ASP A 25 -3.85 -3.09 7.43
N LYS A 26 -5.12 -3.44 7.23
CA LYS A 26 -5.72 -3.50 5.88
C LYS A 26 -5.86 -2.13 5.24
N ILE A 27 -6.19 -1.11 6.02
CA ILE A 27 -6.26 0.26 5.51
C ILE A 27 -4.86 0.77 5.14
N ILE A 28 -3.84 0.49 5.96
CA ILE A 28 -2.45 0.85 5.65
C ILE A 28 -1.96 0.13 4.38
N LEU A 29 -2.27 -1.17 4.25
CA LEU A 29 -1.92 -1.93 3.05
C LEU A 29 -2.56 -1.32 1.80
N LEU A 30 -3.85 -0.99 1.86
CA LEU A 30 -4.56 -0.34 0.76
C LEU A 30 -3.92 1.00 0.39
N ASP A 31 -3.56 1.82 1.38
CA ASP A 31 -2.88 3.10 1.12
C ASP A 31 -1.53 2.91 0.42
N LYS A 32 -0.72 1.95 0.87
CA LYS A 32 0.56 1.63 0.22
C LYS A 32 0.40 1.17 -1.22
N ILE A 33 -0.64 0.40 -1.53
CA ILE A 33 -0.94 -0.02 -2.91
C ILE A 33 -1.30 1.21 -3.76
N GLU A 34 -2.15 2.09 -3.25
CA GLU A 34 -2.52 3.33 -3.95
C GLU A 34 -1.32 4.26 -4.18
N GLN A 35 -0.40 4.32 -3.22
CA GLN A 35 0.86 5.04 -3.37
C GLN A 35 1.74 4.40 -4.46
N GLY A 36 1.93 3.09 -4.43
CA GLY A 36 2.73 2.39 -5.46
C GLY A 36 2.15 2.51 -6.87
N LEU A 37 0.82 2.50 -7.02
CA LEU A 37 0.17 2.78 -8.31
C LEU A 37 0.44 4.20 -8.80
N LYS A 38 0.38 5.17 -7.89
CA LYS A 38 0.71 6.56 -8.20
C LYS A 38 2.19 6.71 -8.57
N ASP A 39 3.09 6.01 -7.88
CA ASP A 39 4.52 6.02 -8.18
C ASP A 39 4.80 5.48 -9.60
N ILE A 40 4.05 4.48 -10.05
CA ILE A 40 4.12 4.00 -11.45
C ILE A 40 3.69 5.09 -12.43
N GLU A 41 2.56 5.77 -12.16
CA GLU A 41 2.06 6.86 -13.03
C GLU A 41 3.03 8.05 -13.10
N GLU A 42 3.68 8.38 -12.00
CA GLU A 42 4.64 9.48 -11.91
C GLU A 42 6.06 9.09 -12.37
N GLY A 43 6.31 7.80 -12.64
CA GLY A 43 7.63 7.29 -13.02
C GLY A 43 8.63 7.21 -11.86
N ASN A 44 8.15 7.24 -10.61
CA ASN A 44 8.94 7.06 -9.39
C ASN A 44 9.31 5.58 -9.19
N LEU A 45 10.04 5.02 -10.15
CA LEU A 45 10.40 3.61 -10.21
C LEU A 45 11.90 3.43 -10.03
N TYR A 46 12.27 2.28 -9.47
CA TYR A 46 13.64 1.81 -9.48
C TYR A 46 13.71 0.46 -10.20
N SER A 47 14.72 0.30 -11.03
CA SER A 47 15.17 -1.01 -11.48
C SER A 47 15.84 -1.77 -10.32
N THR A 48 15.92 -3.09 -10.46
CA THR A 48 16.62 -3.94 -9.49
C THR A 48 18.05 -3.47 -9.24
N LYS A 49 18.78 -3.09 -10.29
CA LYS A 49 20.15 -2.62 -10.18
C LYS A 49 20.27 -1.32 -9.37
N GLU A 50 19.37 -0.36 -9.60
CA GLU A 50 19.39 0.91 -8.85
C GLU A 50 19.11 0.71 -7.35
N ILE A 51 18.26 -0.27 -7.00
CA ILE A 51 18.01 -0.62 -5.59
C ILE A 51 19.20 -1.37 -4.98
N GLU A 52 19.80 -2.31 -5.70
CA GLU A 52 21.02 -3.00 -5.23
C GLU A 52 22.13 -2.00 -4.93
N ASP A 53 22.39 -1.06 -5.85
CA ASP A 53 23.41 -0.03 -5.67
C ASP A 53 23.09 0.90 -4.49
N LYS A 54 21.81 1.21 -4.22
CA LYS A 54 21.41 2.01 -3.05
C LYS A 54 21.61 1.26 -1.73
N LEU A 55 21.14 0.01 -1.64
CA LEU A 55 21.13 -0.75 -0.39
C LEU A 55 22.52 -1.26 0.03
N LEU A 56 23.44 -1.43 -0.93
CA LEU A 56 24.79 -1.96 -0.67
C LEU A 56 25.84 -0.87 -0.46
N ASN A 57 25.52 0.40 -0.77
CA ASN A 57 26.44 1.53 -0.63
C ASN A 57 25.98 2.57 0.41
N ASP A 58 24.90 2.29 1.16
CA ASP A 58 24.49 2.99 2.39
C ASP A 58 25.26 2.46 3.61
#